data_AF-A0A261U4S9-F1
#
_entry.id   AF-A0A261U4S9-F1
#
_cell.length_a   1.000
_cell.length_b   1.000
_cell.length_c   1.000
_cell.angle_alpha   90.00
_cell.angle_beta   90.00
_cell.angle_gamma   90.00
#
_symmetry.space_group_name_H-M   'P 1'
#
loop_
_entity.id
_entity.type
_entity.pdbx_description
1 polymer ?
#
loop_
_entity_poly.entity_id
_entity_poly.type
_entity_poly.pdbx_seq_one_letter_code
_entity_poly.pdbx_strand_id
1 'polypeptide(L)'
;MKRGDSKLKGDLLALRKTPFFDQAWYLEQYPDVRISGLDPALHYLKFGAKEGRDPGPKFSTLEYLRTHAELRDSGENPLLHYIKRNG
;
A
#
# COMPACT_ATOMS: atom_id res chain seq x y z
N MET A 1 2.44 25.53 -2.82
CA MET A 1 2.60 24.08 -2.49
C MET A 1 2.54 23.28 -3.78
N LYS A 2 3.48 22.35 -4.02
CA LYS A 2 3.51 21.55 -5.26
C LYS A 2 2.45 20.44 -5.17
N ARG A 3 1.61 20.30 -6.21
CA ARG A 3 0.46 19.36 -6.26
C ARG A 3 0.80 17.90 -5.89
N GLY A 4 2.03 17.45 -6.12
CA GLY A 4 2.48 16.09 -5.79
C GLY A 4 2.56 15.79 -4.29
N ASP A 5 2.93 16.78 -3.46
CA ASP A 5 3.13 16.58 -2.03
C ASP A 5 1.79 16.36 -1.30
N SER A 6 0.73 17.01 -1.78
CA SER A 6 -0.61 16.87 -1.21
C SER A 6 -1.22 15.49 -1.50
N LYS A 7 -1.04 14.96 -2.72
CA LYS A 7 -1.52 13.62 -3.08
C LYS A 7 -0.80 12.55 -2.25
N LEU A 8 0.54 12.63 -2.17
CA LEU A 8 1.34 11.69 -1.38
C LEU A 8 0.89 11.65 0.08
N LYS A 9 0.70 12.82 0.70
CA LYS A 9 0.20 12.88 2.09
C LYS A 9 -1.19 12.26 2.25
N GLY A 10 -2.09 12.51 1.31
CA GLY A 10 -3.43 11.92 1.32
C GLY A 10 -3.41 10.39 1.19
N ASP A 11 -2.61 9.88 0.25
CA ASP A 11 -2.44 8.44 0.03
C ASP A 11 -1.85 7.74 1.27
N LEU A 12 -0.81 8.32 1.88
CA LEU A 12 -0.23 7.80 3.12
C LEU A 12 -1.23 7.82 4.28
N LEU A 13 -2.04 8.87 4.38
CA LEU A 13 -3.07 8.97 5.41
C LEU A 13 -4.15 7.90 5.22
N ALA A 14 -4.59 7.65 3.98
CA ALA A 14 -5.56 6.62 3.66
C ALA A 14 -5.04 5.21 4.00
N LEU A 15 -3.79 4.92 3.66
CA LEU A 15 -3.14 3.66 4.03
C LEU A 15 -3.10 3.50 5.56
N ARG A 16 -2.62 4.51 6.30
CA ARG A 16 -2.46 4.39 7.76
C ARG A 16 -3.78 4.29 8.53
N LYS A 17 -4.89 4.78 7.97
CA LYS A 17 -6.20 4.78 8.63
C LYS A 17 -7.04 3.55 8.32
N THR A 18 -6.66 2.78 7.32
CA THR A 18 -7.47 1.63 6.90
C THR A 18 -7.18 0.41 7.78
N PRO A 19 -8.19 -0.43 8.11
CA PRO A 19 -7.95 -1.67 8.85
C PRO A 19 -7.18 -2.74 8.05
N PHE A 20 -6.92 -2.49 6.76
CA PHE A 20 -6.21 -3.42 5.87
C PHE A 20 -4.69 -3.20 5.83
N PHE A 21 -4.20 -2.07 6.35
CA PHE A 21 -2.76 -1.84 6.53
C PHE A 21 -2.41 -1.99 8.01
N ASP A 22 -1.61 -3.01 8.33
CA ASP A 22 -1.13 -3.25 9.68
C ASP A 22 0.38 -3.01 9.72
N GLN A 23 0.78 -1.89 10.31
CA GLN A 23 2.17 -1.49 10.35
C GLN A 23 3.06 -2.47 11.11
N ALA A 24 2.58 -3.00 12.24
CA ALA A 24 3.36 -3.91 13.08
C ALA A 24 3.56 -5.24 12.33
N TRP A 25 2.46 -5.79 11.81
CA TRP A 25 2.50 -7.00 11.00
C TRP A 25 3.39 -6.84 9.76
N TYR A 26 3.31 -5.69 9.07
CA TYR A 26 4.13 -5.42 7.89
C TYR A 26 5.63 -5.44 8.21
N LEU A 27 6.04 -4.85 9.33
CA LEU A 27 7.43 -4.84 9.78
C LEU A 27 7.91 -6.18 10.33
N GLU A 28 7.00 -7.00 10.86
CA GLU A 28 7.29 -8.39 11.24
C GLU A 28 7.50 -9.27 10.01
N GLN A 29 6.61 -9.15 9.02
CA GLN A 29 6.60 -9.93 7.79
C GLN A 29 7.73 -9.54 6.82
N TYR A 30 8.14 -8.28 6.81
CA TYR A 30 9.17 -7.75 5.92
C TYR A 30 10.36 -7.16 6.70
N PRO A 31 11.29 -8.02 7.19
CA PRO A 31 12.44 -7.57 7.97
C PRO A 31 13.36 -6.60 7.23
N ASP A 32 13.44 -6.68 5.90
CA ASP A 32 14.20 -5.76 5.07
C ASP A 32 13.69 -4.32 5.19
N VAL A 33 12.37 -4.13 5.23
CA VAL A 33 11.74 -2.83 5.46
C VAL A 33 12.05 -2.34 6.87
N ARG A 34 11.94 -3.23 7.87
CA ARG A 34 12.29 -2.91 9.26
C ARG A 34 13.74 -2.45 9.40
N ILE A 35 14.68 -3.18 8.79
CA ILE A 35 16.11 -2.86 8.82
C ILE A 35 16.41 -1.57 8.08
N SER A 36 15.70 -1.29 6.98
CA SER A 36 15.87 -0.06 6.21
C SER A 36 15.51 1.23 6.98
N GLY A 37 14.68 1.11 8.04
CA GLY A 37 14.14 2.25 8.78
C GLY A 37 13.14 3.11 7.99
N LEU A 38 12.75 2.70 6.78
CA LEU A 38 11.73 3.39 6.00
C LEU A 38 10.35 3.29 6.67
N ASP A 39 9.56 4.34 6.54
CA ASP A 39 8.15 4.31 6.93
C ASP A 39 7.41 3.18 6.18
N PRO A 40 6.74 2.25 6.88
CA PRO A 40 6.13 1.08 6.24
C PRO A 40 5.04 1.44 5.22
N ALA A 41 4.21 2.44 5.52
CA ALA A 41 3.17 2.88 4.60
C ALA A 41 3.78 3.51 3.34
N LEU A 42 4.84 4.29 3.48
CA LEU A 42 5.62 4.83 2.37
C LEU A 42 6.29 3.74 1.55
N HIS A 43 6.87 2.73 2.22
CA HIS A 43 7.47 1.59 1.55
C HIS A 43 6.43 0.83 0.71
N TYR A 44 5.30 0.47 1.32
CA TYR A 44 4.23 -0.22 0.62
C TYR A 44 3.69 0.59 -0.57
N LEU A 45 3.48 1.90 -0.37
CA LEU A 45 2.99 2.80 -1.41
C LEU A 45 3.93 2.87 -2.62
N LYS A 46 5.24 2.97 -2.39
CA LYS A 46 6.23 3.18 -3.46
C LYS A 46 6.73 1.88 -4.10
N PHE A 47 6.88 0.82 -3.30
CA PHE A 47 7.58 -0.40 -3.67
C PHE A 47 6.73 -1.64 -3.37
N GLY A 48 6.31 -1.81 -2.11
CA GLY A 48 5.76 -3.07 -1.63
C GLY A 48 4.57 -3.59 -2.44
N ALA A 49 3.64 -2.72 -2.84
CA ALA A 49 2.51 -3.14 -3.68
C ALA A 49 2.94 -3.67 -5.07
N LYS A 50 3.97 -3.08 -5.68
CA LYS A 50 4.50 -3.52 -6.98
C LYS A 50 5.29 -4.82 -6.86
N GLU A 51 5.91 -5.03 -5.71
CA GLU A 51 6.57 -6.27 -5.34
C GLU A 51 5.58 -7.38 -4.94
N GLY A 52 4.27 -7.10 -4.92
CA GLY A 52 3.25 -8.07 -4.54
C GLY A 52 3.15 -8.31 -3.04
N ARG A 53 3.78 -7.49 -2.20
CA ARG A 53 3.72 -7.62 -0.74
C ARG A 53 2.31 -7.30 -0.25
N ASP A 54 1.86 -8.02 0.76
CA ASP A 54 0.59 -7.73 1.43
C ASP A 54 0.77 -6.60 2.47
N PRO A 55 -0.16 -5.63 2.57
CA PRO A 55 -0.10 -4.52 3.54
C PRO A 55 -0.50 -4.94 4.97
N GLY A 56 -1.11 -6.11 5.12
CA GLY A 56 -1.64 -6.63 6.37
C GLY A 56 -2.36 -7.96 6.14
N PRO A 57 -2.71 -8.69 7.22
CA PRO A 57 -3.28 -10.04 7.11
C PRO A 57 -4.71 -10.06 6.51
N LYS A 58 -5.34 -8.90 6.33
CA LYS A 58 -6.73 -8.76 5.85
C LYS A 58 -6.83 -8.37 4.38
N PHE A 59 -5.71 -8.25 3.67
CA PHE A 59 -5.70 -7.86 2.27
C PHE A 59 -4.56 -8.55 1.52
N SER A 60 -4.90 -9.24 0.44
CA SER A 60 -3.89 -9.82 -0.45
C SER A 60 -3.72 -8.97 -1.71
N THR A 61 -2.51 -8.43 -1.88
CA THR A 61 -2.13 -7.59 -3.02
C THR A 61 -2.20 -8.38 -4.32
N LEU A 62 -1.62 -9.58 -4.35
CA LEU A 62 -1.59 -10.40 -5.57
C LEU A 62 -2.97 -10.92 -5.98
N GLU A 63 -3.79 -11.35 -5.02
CA GLU A 63 -5.16 -11.78 -5.30
C GLU A 63 -6.02 -10.64 -5.87
N TYR A 64 -5.86 -9.43 -5.32
CA TYR A 64 -6.55 -8.24 -5.81
C TYR A 64 -6.10 -7.87 -7.23
N LEU A 65 -4.78 -7.85 -7.48
CA LEU A 65 -4.22 -7.58 -8.81
C LEU A 65 -4.54 -8.66 -9.86
N ARG A 66 -4.84 -9.90 -9.44
CA ARG A 66 -5.27 -10.96 -10.36
C ARG A 66 -6.68 -10.72 -10.89
N THR A 67 -7.55 -10.15 -10.06
CA THR A 67 -8.94 -9.86 -10.41
C THR A 67 -9.15 -8.45 -10.99
N HIS A 68 -8.16 -7.57 -10.83
CA HIS A 68 -8.17 -6.18 -11.30
C HIS A 68 -6.94 -5.91 -12.20
N ALA A 69 -6.92 -6.55 -13.38
CA ALA A 69 -5.80 -6.47 -14.30
C ALA A 69 -5.55 -5.05 -14.83
N GLU A 70 -6.56 -4.17 -14.83
CA GLU A 70 -6.47 -2.76 -15.23
C GLU A 70 -5.47 -1.96 -14.38
N LEU A 71 -5.21 -2.39 -13.15
CA LEU A 71 -4.28 -1.72 -12.25
C LEU A 71 -2.82 -1.93 -12.64
N ARG A 72 -2.54 -2.93 -13.49
CA ARG A 72 -1.19 -3.19 -14.01
C ARG A 72 -0.73 -2.06 -14.92
N ASP A 73 -1.64 -1.53 -15.74
CA ASP A 73 -1.33 -0.45 -16.70
C ASP A 73 -1.40 0.93 -16.06
N SER A 74 -2.31 1.13 -15.09
CA SER A 74 -2.44 2.42 -14.39
C SER A 74 -1.34 2.66 -13.35
N GLY A 75 -0.72 1.59 -12.84
CA GLY A 75 0.23 1.65 -11.73
C GLY A 75 -0.39 2.14 -10.43
N GLU A 76 -1.73 2.13 -10.31
CA GLU A 76 -2.43 2.52 -9.10
C GLU A 76 -2.20 1.49 -7.98
N ASN A 77 -2.01 1.95 -6.75
CA ASN A 77 -1.81 1.06 -5.61
C ASN A 77 -3.10 0.27 -5.34
N PRO A 78 -3.05 -1.07 -5.25
CA PRO A 78 -4.22 -1.93 -5.17
C PRO A 78 -5.05 -1.69 -3.90
N LEU A 79 -4.41 -1.47 -2.76
CA LEU A 79 -5.14 -1.17 -1.53
C LEU A 79 -5.81 0.21 -1.60
N LEU A 80 -5.17 1.23 -2.19
CA LEU A 80 -5.82 2.53 -2.39
C LEU A 80 -7.00 2.43 -3.35
N HIS A 81 -6.88 1.66 -4.43
CA HIS A 81 -7.99 1.39 -5.34
C HIS A 81 -9.16 0.70 -4.61
N TYR A 82 -8.85 -0.31 -3.78
CA TYR A 82 -9.84 -1.01 -2.97
C TYR A 82 -10.56 -0.06 -1.99
N ILE A 83 -9.82 0.79 -1.26
CA ILE A 83 -10.38 1.75 -0.30
C ILE A 83 -11.33 2.73 -1.02
N LYS A 84 -10.95 3.25 -2.19
CA LYS A 84 -11.79 4.19 -2.96
C LYS A 84 -13.09 3.57 -3.46
N ARG A 85 -13.13 2.25 -3.67
CA ARG A 85 -14.31 1.54 -4.16
C ARG A 85 -15.26 1.07 -3.06
N ASN A 86 -14.76 0.88 -1.83
CA ASN A 86 -15.50 0.23 -0.75
C ASN A 86 -15.59 1.08 0.53
N GLY A 87 -15.18 2.35 0.48
CA GLY A 87 -15.29 3.33 1.57
C GLY A 87 -16.16 4.51 1.15
#